data_AF-A0A327NRJ3-F1
#
_entry.id   AF-A0A327NRJ3-F1
#
_cell.length_a   1.000
_cell.length_b   1.000
_cell.length_c   1.000
_cell.angle_alpha   90.00
_cell.angle_beta   90.00
_cell.angle_gamma   90.00
#
_symmetry.space_group_name_H-M   'P 1'
#
loop_
_entity.id
_entity.type
_entity.pdbx_description
1 polymer ?
#
loop_
_entity_poly.entity_id
_entity_poly.type
_entity_poly.pdbx_seq_one_letter_code
_entity_poly.pdbx_strand_id
1 'polypeptide(L)'
;MVYAGLSPWLGITGITKELLNDGQSFTGISMEYKQPESLKFDIGSLFKLQIDFGYSPGSDPRTFTGYELKETCYTSFIFKEPGINFKDLLKWIEHYRRLLTTLFGQSSFITYFRVTDSLDLTLNNSYNVFYRNTIDGFPNRAPSLTRMRTQFKDISIPLTNILNRWSMYHLSDDLDYVGWVASKNFHHFSEETFLEVSRSLEVFCGAIMSKNVYSEEIKEKFKLSIINKIYIGEIFGNKTNKELSDSDKDSFDDIVEKMLSAITYSDSISLRRKIKNALSLIKEQLDNEKFKELFSDAKSLPDVIVDNRNYYTHYDENSIKKIKKNELNIEQLVLLTRKVKKIFLLLLFKDLGIPMQQIANSLIHLDVS
;
A
#
# COMPACT_ATOMS: atom_id res chain seq x y z
N MET A 1 -2.06 -22.38 4.79
CA MET A 1 -3.20 -21.44 4.70
C MET A 1 -3.57 -21.23 3.24
N VAL A 2 -4.80 -20.86 2.91
CA VAL A 2 -5.21 -20.63 1.51
C VAL A 2 -5.67 -19.17 1.35
N TYR A 3 -5.07 -18.47 0.37
CA TYR A 3 -5.40 -17.10 0.02
C TYR A 3 -6.18 -17.06 -1.29
N ALA A 4 -7.33 -16.42 -1.29
CA ALA A 4 -8.09 -16.19 -2.52
C ALA A 4 -7.30 -15.33 -3.51
N GLY A 5 -7.25 -15.77 -4.76
CA GLY A 5 -6.52 -15.11 -5.85
C GLY A 5 -5.05 -15.49 -5.99
N LEU A 6 -4.46 -16.20 -5.03
CA LEU A 6 -3.04 -16.56 -5.09
C LEU A 6 -2.72 -17.50 -6.26
N SER A 7 -3.49 -18.57 -6.46
CA SER A 7 -3.28 -19.50 -7.57
C SER A 7 -3.36 -18.82 -8.94
N PRO A 8 -4.45 -18.07 -9.27
CA PRO A 8 -4.50 -17.34 -10.53
C PRO A 8 -3.35 -16.33 -10.70
N TRP A 9 -2.95 -15.64 -9.63
CA TRP A 9 -1.86 -14.66 -9.68
C TRP A 9 -0.49 -15.30 -9.94
N LEU A 10 -0.23 -16.47 -9.34
CA LEU A 10 0.99 -17.24 -9.61
C LEU A 10 1.02 -17.69 -11.06
N GLY A 11 -0.13 -18.06 -11.62
CA GLY A 11 -0.22 -18.60 -12.98
C GLY A 11 0.55 -19.90 -13.18
N ILE A 12 0.97 -20.55 -12.09
CA ILE A 12 1.62 -21.85 -12.07
C ILE A 12 0.51 -22.88 -11.91
N THR A 13 0.49 -23.87 -12.80
CA THR A 13 -0.42 -24.99 -12.67
C THR A 13 0.24 -26.30 -13.01
N GLY A 14 -0.05 -27.31 -12.20
CA GLY A 14 0.29 -28.70 -12.48
C GLY A 14 -0.71 -29.42 -13.39
N ILE A 15 -1.82 -28.76 -13.75
CA ILE A 15 -2.90 -29.37 -14.53
C ILE A 15 -2.59 -29.26 -16.02
N THR A 16 -2.46 -30.41 -16.69
CA THR A 16 -2.46 -30.51 -18.15
C THR A 16 -3.79 -31.09 -18.63
N LYS A 17 -4.24 -30.64 -19.80
CA LYS A 17 -5.49 -31.09 -20.43
C LYS A 17 -5.21 -31.45 -21.87
N GLU A 18 -5.64 -32.64 -22.28
CA GLU A 18 -5.52 -33.12 -23.65
C GLU A 18 -6.89 -33.58 -24.16
N LEU A 19 -7.26 -33.12 -25.35
CA LEU A 19 -8.45 -33.61 -26.04
C LEU A 19 -8.07 -34.91 -26.78
N LEU A 20 -8.70 -36.00 -26.39
CA LEU A 20 -8.53 -37.30 -27.03
C LEU A 20 -9.42 -37.37 -28.26
N ASN A 21 -8.83 -37.77 -29.39
CA ASN A 21 -9.54 -38.02 -30.64
C ASN A 21 -9.05 -39.35 -31.23
N ASP A 22 -9.92 -40.08 -31.91
CA ASP A 22 -9.57 -41.32 -32.64
C ASP A 22 -9.22 -41.06 -34.13
N GLY A 23 -9.05 -39.78 -34.49
CA GLY A 23 -8.81 -39.34 -35.87
C GLY A 23 -10.08 -39.05 -36.67
N GLN A 24 -11.28 -39.37 -36.15
CA GLN A 24 -12.57 -39.07 -36.79
C GLN A 24 -13.52 -38.29 -35.88
N SER A 25 -13.45 -38.54 -34.57
CA SER A 25 -14.35 -37.96 -33.59
C SER A 25 -13.65 -37.66 -32.26
N PHE A 26 -14.26 -36.76 -31.50
CA PHE A 26 -13.87 -36.48 -30.13
C PHE A 26 -14.22 -37.68 -29.24
N THR A 27 -13.21 -38.27 -28.60
CA THR A 27 -13.37 -39.46 -27.77
C THR A 27 -13.28 -39.16 -26.27
N GLY A 28 -12.73 -38.02 -25.86
CA GLY A 28 -12.76 -37.61 -24.46
C GLY A 28 -11.74 -36.53 -24.10
N ILE A 29 -11.57 -36.32 -22.78
CA ILE A 29 -10.58 -35.40 -22.22
C ILE A 29 -9.70 -36.19 -21.24
N SER A 30 -8.38 -36.16 -21.46
CA SER A 30 -7.41 -36.60 -20.45
C SER A 30 -7.01 -35.38 -19.60
N MET A 31 -6.99 -35.57 -18.28
CA MET A 31 -6.47 -34.57 -17.34
C MET A 31 -5.42 -35.23 -16.46
N GLU A 32 -4.23 -34.66 -16.47
CA GLU A 32 -3.11 -35.11 -15.63
C GLU A 32 -2.72 -33.99 -14.66
N TYR A 33 -2.33 -34.38 -13.45
CA TYR A 33 -1.79 -33.46 -12.46
C TYR A 33 -0.36 -33.83 -12.11
N LYS A 34 0.57 -32.92 -12.41
CA LYS A 34 1.95 -32.98 -11.93
C LYS A 34 2.17 -31.86 -10.93
N GLN A 35 2.30 -32.21 -9.65
CA GLN A 35 2.48 -31.24 -8.58
C GLN A 35 3.67 -30.29 -8.87
N PRO A 36 3.45 -28.97 -8.96
CA PRO A 36 4.54 -28.01 -9.12
C PRO A 36 5.48 -28.00 -7.91
N GLU A 37 6.73 -27.58 -8.13
CA GLU A 37 7.70 -27.41 -7.05
C GLU A 37 7.27 -26.29 -6.09
N SER A 38 7.47 -26.51 -4.79
CA SER A 38 7.18 -25.52 -3.76
C SER A 38 8.05 -24.28 -3.94
N LEU A 39 7.44 -23.10 -3.84
CA LEU A 39 8.18 -21.84 -3.81
C LEU A 39 8.59 -21.54 -2.36
N LYS A 40 9.87 -21.25 -2.12
CA LYS A 40 10.42 -21.02 -0.77
C LYS A 40 11.13 -19.68 -0.71
N PHE A 41 10.78 -18.87 0.28
CA PHE A 41 11.29 -17.51 0.45
C PHE A 41 11.76 -17.29 1.88
N ASP A 42 13.02 -16.90 2.06
CA ASP A 42 13.55 -16.48 3.35
C ASP A 42 13.25 -15.00 3.60
N ILE A 43 12.49 -14.72 4.67
CA ILE A 43 12.11 -13.36 5.09
C ILE A 43 12.97 -12.94 6.28
N GLY A 44 14.10 -12.32 5.98
CA GLY A 44 15.13 -11.95 6.95
C GLY A 44 15.50 -13.10 7.90
N SER A 45 15.63 -12.78 9.17
CA SER A 45 15.80 -13.74 10.27
C SER A 45 14.47 -14.24 10.85
N LEU A 46 13.31 -13.78 10.35
CA LEU A 46 12.02 -13.98 11.01
C LEU A 46 11.41 -15.35 10.69
N PHE A 47 11.11 -15.60 9.43
CA PHE A 47 10.45 -16.83 8.98
C PHE A 47 10.78 -17.18 7.53
N LYS A 48 10.45 -18.40 7.15
CA LYS A 48 10.36 -18.85 5.77
C LYS A 48 8.90 -18.83 5.33
N LEU A 49 8.62 -18.18 4.21
CA LEU A 49 7.33 -18.28 3.54
C LEU A 49 7.45 -19.36 2.48
N GLN A 50 6.59 -20.36 2.54
CA GLN A 50 6.53 -21.45 1.58
C GLN A 50 5.17 -21.46 0.90
N ILE A 51 5.15 -21.61 -0.42
CA ILE A 51 3.92 -21.81 -1.19
C ILE A 51 3.98 -23.21 -1.79
N ASP A 52 3.10 -24.07 -1.31
CA ASP A 52 2.91 -25.43 -1.79
C ASP A 52 1.70 -25.50 -2.71
N PHE A 53 1.73 -26.48 -3.62
CA PHE A 53 0.66 -26.74 -4.56
C PHE A 53 0.05 -28.09 -4.22
N GLY A 54 -1.27 -28.19 -4.26
CA GLY A 54 -2.00 -29.44 -4.15
C GLY A 54 -3.23 -29.42 -5.03
N TYR A 55 -3.96 -30.52 -5.04
CA TYR A 55 -5.19 -30.63 -5.80
C TYR A 55 -6.27 -31.29 -4.96
N SER A 56 -7.51 -31.00 -5.30
CA SER A 56 -8.67 -31.75 -4.85
C SER A 56 -9.54 -32.08 -6.05
N PRO A 57 -10.07 -33.31 -6.14
CA PRO A 57 -11.18 -33.56 -7.05
C PRO A 57 -12.33 -32.63 -6.64
N GLY A 58 -12.87 -31.88 -7.60
CA GLY A 58 -14.10 -31.15 -7.42
C GLY A 58 -15.26 -32.14 -7.42
N SER A 59 -16.20 -31.93 -6.51
CA SER A 59 -17.48 -32.62 -6.53
C SER A 59 -18.56 -31.55 -6.70
N ASP A 60 -18.95 -31.23 -7.94
CA ASP A 60 -20.27 -30.60 -8.13
C ASP A 60 -21.29 -31.75 -8.23
N PRO A 61 -22.07 -32.02 -7.17
CA PRO A 61 -23.06 -33.09 -7.18
C PRO A 61 -24.18 -32.87 -8.21
N ARG A 62 -24.26 -31.68 -8.84
CA ARG A 62 -25.24 -31.36 -9.86
C ARG A 62 -24.76 -31.67 -11.28
N THR A 63 -23.46 -31.90 -11.49
CA THR A 63 -22.91 -32.24 -12.81
C THR A 63 -22.59 -33.74 -12.85
N PHE A 64 -23.58 -34.55 -13.25
CA PHE A 64 -23.39 -36.00 -13.49
C PHE A 64 -22.50 -36.31 -14.72
N THR A 65 -22.02 -35.29 -15.44
CA THR A 65 -21.35 -35.45 -16.75
C THR A 65 -19.93 -34.91 -16.80
N GLY A 66 -19.31 -34.54 -15.67
CA GLY A 66 -17.97 -33.95 -15.67
C GLY A 66 -17.11 -34.36 -14.49
N TYR A 67 -15.79 -34.40 -14.72
CA TYR A 67 -14.78 -34.46 -13.68
C TYR A 67 -14.21 -33.04 -13.49
N GLU A 68 -14.19 -32.55 -12.25
CA GLU A 68 -13.54 -31.29 -11.92
C GLU A 68 -12.24 -31.58 -11.17
N LEU A 69 -11.16 -30.92 -11.58
CA LEU A 69 -9.88 -30.94 -10.87
C LEU A 69 -9.55 -29.52 -10.44
N LYS A 70 -9.46 -29.28 -9.14
CA LYS A 70 -9.18 -27.97 -8.59
C LYS A 70 -7.82 -27.95 -7.91
N GLU A 71 -6.89 -27.19 -8.49
CA GLU A 71 -5.62 -26.90 -7.85
C GLU A 71 -5.80 -25.88 -6.72
N THR A 72 -5.08 -26.09 -5.62
CA THR A 72 -5.07 -25.22 -4.45
C THR A 72 -3.64 -24.87 -4.08
N CYS A 73 -3.38 -23.58 -3.85
CA CYS A 73 -2.11 -23.10 -3.31
C CYS A 73 -2.20 -22.92 -1.81
N TYR A 74 -1.23 -23.48 -1.07
CA TYR A 74 -1.12 -23.37 0.37
C TYR A 74 0.09 -22.50 0.73
N THR A 75 -0.13 -21.41 1.44
CA THR A 75 0.94 -20.59 2.03
C THR A 75 1.21 -21.03 3.47
N SER A 76 2.47 -21.31 3.78
CA SER A 76 2.96 -21.73 5.08
C SER A 76 3.97 -20.71 5.61
N PHE A 77 3.81 -20.30 6.87
CA PHE A 77 4.75 -19.43 7.59
C PHE A 77 5.52 -20.30 8.56
N ILE A 78 6.80 -20.51 8.31
CA ILE A 78 7.67 -21.38 9.10
C ILE A 78 8.66 -20.48 9.85
N PHE A 79 8.37 -20.18 11.10
CA PHE A 79 9.24 -19.33 11.91
C PHE A 79 10.56 -20.00 12.23
N LYS A 80 11.64 -19.20 12.20
CA LYS A 80 13.00 -19.70 12.45
C LYS A 80 13.27 -19.88 13.94
N GLU A 81 12.64 -19.06 14.77
CA GLU A 81 12.77 -19.12 16.23
C GLU A 81 11.52 -19.76 16.87
N PRO A 82 11.70 -20.62 17.89
CA PRO A 82 10.59 -21.18 18.64
C PRO A 82 9.92 -20.12 19.54
N GLY A 83 8.66 -20.35 19.91
CA GLY A 83 7.98 -19.54 20.93
C GLY A 83 7.32 -18.26 20.44
N ILE A 84 7.10 -18.09 19.13
CA ILE A 84 6.40 -16.91 18.62
C ILE A 84 4.94 -16.90 19.07
N ASN A 85 4.51 -15.74 19.56
CA ASN A 85 3.14 -15.53 20.00
C ASN A 85 2.18 -15.62 18.81
N PHE A 86 1.08 -16.36 18.98
CA PHE A 86 0.02 -16.50 17.98
C PHE A 86 -0.51 -15.14 17.47
N LYS A 87 -0.57 -14.12 18.33
CA LYS A 87 -0.95 -12.75 17.95
C LYS A 87 -0.01 -12.15 16.91
N ASP A 88 1.29 -12.39 17.02
CA ASP A 88 2.26 -11.89 16.06
C ASP A 88 2.22 -12.67 14.75
N LEU A 89 1.96 -13.98 14.79
CA LEU A 89 1.64 -14.75 13.59
C LEU A 89 0.42 -14.16 12.87
N LEU A 90 -0.67 -13.85 13.57
CA LEU A 90 -1.87 -13.26 12.96
C LEU A 90 -1.57 -11.90 12.30
N LYS A 91 -0.72 -11.07 12.90
CA LYS A 91 -0.28 -9.81 12.29
C LYS A 91 0.47 -10.05 10.98
N TRP A 92 1.39 -11.02 10.93
CA TRP A 92 2.13 -11.36 9.70
C TRP A 92 1.24 -11.95 8.61
N ILE A 93 0.29 -12.80 8.98
CA ILE A 93 -0.71 -13.37 8.08
C ILE A 93 -1.52 -12.24 7.42
N GLU A 94 -1.99 -11.29 8.23
CA GLU A 94 -2.74 -10.12 7.77
C GLU A 94 -1.87 -9.17 6.94
N HIS A 95 -0.62 -8.95 7.34
CA HIS A 95 0.32 -8.13 6.59
C HIS A 95 0.63 -8.69 5.21
N TYR A 96 0.81 -10.01 5.09
CA TYR A 96 0.96 -10.68 3.80
C TYR A 96 -0.33 -10.64 2.98
N ARG A 97 -1.51 -10.78 3.61
CA ARG A 97 -2.81 -10.60 2.93
C ARG A 97 -2.92 -9.20 2.31
N ARG A 98 -2.45 -8.16 3.00
CA ARG A 98 -2.42 -6.77 2.51
C ARG A 98 -1.48 -6.64 1.31
N LEU A 99 -0.30 -7.25 1.34
CA LEU A 99 0.59 -7.30 0.17
C LEU A 99 -0.10 -7.93 -1.04
N LEU A 100 -0.68 -9.12 -0.86
CA LEU A 100 -1.39 -9.82 -1.93
C LEU A 100 -2.53 -8.96 -2.47
N THR A 101 -3.32 -8.34 -1.60
CA THR A 101 -4.39 -7.42 -2.01
C THR A 101 -3.85 -6.24 -2.81
N THR A 102 -2.72 -5.66 -2.40
CA THR A 102 -2.04 -4.59 -3.14
C THR A 102 -1.58 -5.07 -4.52
N LEU A 103 -0.92 -6.23 -4.60
CA LEU A 103 -0.40 -6.83 -5.84
C LEU A 103 -1.52 -7.26 -6.80
N PHE A 104 -2.63 -7.76 -6.26
CA PHE A 104 -3.78 -8.18 -7.05
C PHE A 104 -4.62 -6.99 -7.46
N GLY A 105 -4.64 -5.90 -6.67
CA GLY A 105 -5.58 -4.79 -6.85
C GLY A 105 -7.03 -5.12 -6.52
N GLN A 106 -7.26 -6.26 -5.86
CA GLN A 106 -8.55 -6.76 -5.42
C GLN A 106 -8.33 -7.55 -4.13
N SER A 107 -9.37 -7.60 -3.30
CA SER A 107 -9.27 -8.19 -1.96
C SER A 107 -8.82 -9.64 -2.02
N SER A 108 -7.71 -9.93 -1.34
CA SER A 108 -7.34 -11.30 -0.98
C SER A 108 -7.88 -11.59 0.42
N PHE A 109 -8.47 -12.76 0.59
CA PHE A 109 -9.00 -13.23 1.86
C PHE A 109 -8.47 -14.63 2.19
N ILE A 110 -8.36 -14.90 3.48
CA ILE A 110 -7.93 -16.20 4.00
C ILE A 110 -9.17 -17.09 4.03
N THR A 111 -9.17 -18.17 3.26
CA THR A 111 -10.29 -19.12 3.24
C THR A 111 -10.13 -20.20 4.31
N TYR A 112 -8.89 -20.52 4.66
CA TYR A 112 -8.56 -21.56 5.62
C TYR A 112 -7.17 -21.34 6.20
N PHE A 113 -7.03 -21.46 7.52
CA PHE A 113 -5.73 -21.56 8.15
C PHE A 113 -5.70 -22.59 9.29
N ARG A 114 -4.55 -23.24 9.40
CA ARG A 114 -4.22 -24.25 10.40
C ARG A 114 -2.92 -23.83 11.04
N VAL A 115 -2.85 -23.95 12.36
CA VAL A 115 -1.63 -23.73 13.13
C VAL A 115 -1.18 -25.07 13.69
N THR A 116 0.12 -25.37 13.60
CA THR A 116 0.74 -26.52 14.25
C THR A 116 1.88 -26.03 15.12
N ASP A 117 2.00 -26.61 16.32
CA ASP A 117 3.06 -26.28 17.28
C ASP A 117 4.39 -27.00 16.98
N SER A 118 4.34 -27.96 16.07
CA SER A 118 5.45 -28.80 15.64
C SER A 118 5.44 -28.92 14.11
N LEU A 119 6.59 -29.32 13.57
CA LEU A 119 6.70 -29.76 12.17
C LEU A 119 5.92 -31.05 11.93
N ASP A 120 5.46 -31.74 12.99
CA ASP A 120 4.58 -32.88 12.89
C ASP A 120 3.13 -32.42 12.63
N LEU A 121 2.67 -32.61 11.39
CA LEU A 121 1.35 -32.20 10.92
C LEU A 121 0.22 -33.15 11.35
N THR A 122 0.44 -34.02 12.33
CA THR A 122 -0.60 -34.90 12.87
C THR A 122 -1.79 -34.08 13.38
N LEU A 123 -3.00 -34.62 13.18
CA LEU A 123 -4.26 -33.94 13.54
C LEU A 123 -4.29 -33.51 15.02
N ASN A 124 -3.65 -34.27 15.89
CA ASN A 124 -3.61 -34.03 17.33
C ASN A 124 -2.83 -32.76 17.73
N ASN A 125 -1.94 -32.27 16.85
CA ASN A 125 -1.09 -31.10 17.10
C ASN A 125 -1.52 -29.89 16.25
N SER A 126 -2.73 -29.94 15.67
CA SER A 126 -3.21 -28.93 14.75
C SER A 126 -4.50 -28.27 15.21
N TYR A 127 -4.51 -26.94 15.19
CA TYR A 127 -5.68 -26.14 15.50
C TYR A 127 -6.22 -25.52 14.21
N ASN A 128 -7.45 -25.86 13.87
CA ASN A 128 -8.18 -25.18 12.80
C ASN A 128 -8.69 -23.84 13.35
N VAL A 129 -8.36 -22.76 12.67
CA VAL A 129 -8.89 -21.45 13.04
C VAL A 129 -9.67 -20.91 11.86
N PHE A 130 -10.92 -20.54 12.13
CA PHE A 130 -11.82 -20.03 11.11
C PHE A 130 -11.72 -18.51 11.10
N TYR A 131 -11.21 -17.96 10.00
CA TYR A 131 -11.15 -16.52 9.81
C TYR A 131 -12.52 -16.03 9.35
N ARG A 132 -13.23 -15.28 10.20
CA ARG A 132 -14.47 -14.63 9.78
C ARG A 132 -14.08 -13.51 8.83
N ASN A 133 -14.41 -13.66 7.54
CA ASN A 133 -14.35 -12.55 6.59
C ASN A 133 -15.45 -11.54 6.95
N THR A 134 -15.17 -10.67 7.91
CA THR A 134 -16.09 -9.62 8.38
C THR A 134 -16.10 -8.39 7.49
N ILE A 135 -15.55 -8.44 6.27
CA ILE A 135 -15.62 -7.29 5.38
C ILE A 135 -16.99 -7.32 4.71
N ASP A 136 -17.99 -6.80 5.44
CA ASP A 136 -19.35 -6.60 4.95
C ASP A 136 -19.31 -5.90 3.59
N GLY A 137 -20.05 -6.45 2.62
CA GLY A 137 -20.20 -5.85 1.29
C GLY A 137 -19.18 -6.28 0.22
N PHE A 138 -18.16 -7.09 0.55
CA PHE A 138 -17.32 -7.64 -0.52
C PHE A 138 -18.03 -8.80 -1.22
N PRO A 139 -18.09 -8.82 -2.56
CA PRO A 139 -18.52 -10.01 -3.26
C PRO A 139 -17.55 -11.14 -2.88
N ASN A 140 -18.09 -12.28 -2.41
CA ASN A 140 -17.35 -13.54 -2.17
C ASN A 140 -16.81 -14.16 -3.48
N ARG A 141 -16.41 -13.34 -4.45
CA ARG A 141 -15.87 -13.76 -5.73
C ARG A 141 -14.36 -13.71 -5.65
N ALA A 142 -13.73 -14.81 -6.04
CA ALA A 142 -12.30 -14.88 -6.14
C ALA A 142 -11.79 -13.79 -7.11
N PRO A 143 -10.61 -13.22 -6.82
CA PRO A 143 -9.88 -12.34 -7.73
C PRO A 143 -9.89 -12.84 -9.19
N SER A 144 -10.37 -12.02 -10.16
CA SER A 144 -10.32 -12.39 -11.58
C SER A 144 -8.98 -11.99 -12.21
N LEU A 145 -8.45 -12.83 -13.10
CA LEU A 145 -7.17 -12.56 -13.81
C LEU A 145 -7.18 -11.22 -14.53
N THR A 146 -8.30 -10.85 -15.14
CA THR A 146 -8.49 -9.60 -15.89
C THR A 146 -8.37 -8.33 -15.04
N ARG A 147 -8.42 -8.46 -13.70
CA ARG A 147 -8.38 -7.33 -12.76
C ARG A 147 -7.11 -7.31 -11.93
N MET A 148 -6.16 -8.22 -12.17
CA MET A 148 -4.92 -8.26 -11.42
C MET A 148 -3.97 -7.13 -11.82
N ARG A 149 -3.45 -6.37 -10.84
CA ARG A 149 -2.46 -5.31 -11.13
C ARG A 149 -1.12 -5.86 -11.62
N THR A 150 -0.74 -7.02 -11.11
CA THR A 150 0.47 -7.75 -11.50
C THR A 150 0.14 -9.21 -11.72
N GLN A 151 0.92 -9.89 -12.56
CA GLN A 151 1.00 -11.34 -12.57
C GLN A 151 2.39 -11.75 -12.11
N PHE A 152 2.51 -12.88 -11.41
CA PHE A 152 3.79 -13.34 -10.89
C PHE A 152 4.86 -13.47 -11.99
N LYS A 153 4.47 -13.99 -13.16
CA LYS A 153 5.35 -14.13 -14.34
C LYS A 153 5.89 -12.80 -14.90
N ASP A 154 5.20 -11.68 -14.63
CA ASP A 154 5.56 -10.37 -15.19
C ASP A 154 6.50 -9.60 -14.23
N ILE A 155 6.62 -10.05 -12.98
CA ILE A 155 7.49 -9.44 -11.99
C ILE A 155 8.94 -9.82 -12.30
N SER A 156 9.73 -8.84 -12.75
CA SER A 156 11.14 -9.04 -13.11
C SER A 156 12.06 -9.23 -11.91
N ILE A 157 11.63 -8.82 -10.72
CA ILE A 157 12.41 -8.91 -9.49
C ILE A 157 12.03 -10.18 -8.72
N PRO A 158 13.00 -10.89 -8.11
CA PRO A 158 12.71 -12.02 -7.25
C PRO A 158 11.68 -11.67 -6.17
N LEU A 159 10.62 -12.49 -6.03
CA LEU A 159 9.57 -12.27 -5.03
C LEU A 159 10.12 -12.19 -3.60
N THR A 160 11.22 -12.90 -3.31
CA THR A 160 11.95 -12.77 -2.03
C THR A 160 12.31 -11.31 -1.71
N ASN A 161 12.68 -10.50 -2.70
CA ASN A 161 13.06 -9.10 -2.48
C ASN A 161 11.83 -8.25 -2.16
N ILE A 162 10.72 -8.47 -2.86
CA ILE A 162 9.44 -7.80 -2.59
C ILE A 162 8.95 -8.14 -1.18
N LEU A 163 8.99 -9.42 -0.81
CA LEU A 163 8.55 -9.87 0.51
C LEU A 163 9.43 -9.31 1.62
N ASN A 164 10.76 -9.32 1.45
CA ASN A 164 11.68 -8.73 2.41
C ASN A 164 11.45 -7.22 2.56
N ARG A 165 11.26 -6.49 1.45
CA ARG A 165 10.99 -5.05 1.54
C ARG A 165 9.63 -4.75 2.16
N TRP A 166 8.57 -5.47 1.78
CA TRP A 166 7.26 -5.33 2.42
C TRP A 166 7.30 -5.69 3.91
N SER A 167 8.13 -6.66 4.32
CA SER A 167 8.26 -7.02 5.73
C SER A 167 8.77 -5.86 6.59
N MET A 168 9.63 -4.99 6.05
CA MET A 168 10.10 -3.79 6.75
C MET A 168 8.97 -2.81 7.08
N TYR A 169 7.87 -2.86 6.32
CA TYR A 169 6.74 -1.97 6.55
C TYR A 169 5.99 -2.40 7.81
N HIS A 170 5.92 -3.71 8.08
CA HIS A 170 5.30 -4.20 9.31
C HIS A 170 6.06 -3.80 10.57
N LEU A 171 7.39 -3.66 10.44
CA LEU A 171 8.27 -3.32 11.54
C LEU A 171 8.26 -1.81 11.86
N SER A 172 7.53 -1.01 11.07
CA SER A 172 7.37 0.44 11.27
C SER A 172 5.89 0.77 11.36
N ASP A 173 5.43 1.29 12.50
CA ASP A 173 4.02 1.62 12.72
C ASP A 173 3.45 2.54 11.62
N ASP A 174 4.25 3.52 11.19
CA ASP A 174 3.88 4.45 10.12
C ASP A 174 3.73 3.75 8.76
N LEU A 175 4.62 2.79 8.45
CA LEU A 175 4.59 2.07 7.17
C LEU A 175 3.59 0.92 7.16
N ASP A 176 3.23 0.34 8.32
CA ASP A 176 2.16 -0.64 8.42
C ASP A 176 0.82 0.01 8.03
N TYR A 177 0.58 1.23 8.51
CA TYR A 177 -0.58 2.04 8.11
C TYR A 177 -0.59 2.33 6.60
N VAL A 178 0.57 2.66 6.02
CA VAL A 178 0.72 2.83 4.56
C VAL A 178 0.36 1.55 3.81
N GLY A 179 0.86 0.40 4.26
CA GLY A 179 0.54 -0.90 3.68
C GLY A 179 -0.96 -1.24 3.76
N TRP A 180 -1.61 -0.88 4.87
CA TRP A 180 -3.05 -1.02 5.04
C TRP A 180 -3.83 -0.14 4.05
N VAL A 181 -3.52 1.15 3.92
CA VAL A 181 -4.20 2.04 2.95
C VAL A 181 -3.98 1.59 1.50
N ALA A 182 -2.80 1.05 1.17
CA ALA A 182 -2.53 0.50 -0.16
C ALA A 182 -3.46 -0.68 -0.52
N SER A 183 -3.75 -1.50 0.48
CA SER A 183 -4.59 -2.70 0.34
C SER A 183 -6.10 -2.42 0.41
N LYS A 184 -6.54 -1.27 0.90
CA LYS A 184 -7.97 -0.95 0.99
C LYS A 184 -8.60 -0.79 -0.39
N ASN A 185 -9.81 -1.29 -0.57
CA ASN A 185 -10.72 -0.84 -1.63
C ASN A 185 -11.79 0.06 -1.02
N PHE A 186 -11.98 1.24 -1.60
CA PHE A 186 -12.87 2.26 -1.06
C PHE A 186 -14.24 2.19 -1.73
N HIS A 187 -14.98 1.11 -1.48
CA HIS A 187 -16.33 0.93 -2.04
C HIS A 187 -17.32 1.97 -1.52
N HIS A 188 -17.16 2.37 -0.26
CA HIS A 188 -17.85 3.51 0.31
C HIS A 188 -16.87 4.67 0.37
N PHE A 189 -17.14 5.69 -0.41
CA PHE A 189 -16.33 6.89 -0.43
C PHE A 189 -16.82 7.90 0.61
N SER A 190 -15.88 8.53 1.30
CA SER A 190 -16.12 9.64 2.22
C SER A 190 -14.95 10.64 2.19
N GLU A 191 -15.11 11.81 2.82
CA GLU A 191 -14.02 12.78 2.96
C GLU A 191 -12.84 12.19 3.72
N GLU A 192 -13.10 11.33 4.72
CA GLU A 192 -12.09 10.60 5.47
C GLU A 192 -11.27 9.68 4.56
N THR A 193 -11.90 9.08 3.55
CA THR A 193 -11.18 8.26 2.57
C THR A 193 -10.13 9.09 1.81
N PHE A 194 -10.49 10.31 1.39
CA PHE A 194 -9.54 11.22 0.76
C PHE A 194 -8.39 11.60 1.71
N LEU A 195 -8.72 11.91 2.98
CA LEU A 195 -7.73 12.25 4.01
C LEU A 195 -6.80 11.08 4.31
N GLU A 196 -7.31 9.85 4.44
CA GLU A 196 -6.52 8.64 4.69
C GLU A 196 -5.49 8.40 3.59
N VAL A 197 -5.90 8.51 2.32
CA VAL A 197 -5.03 8.31 1.16
C VAL A 197 -4.00 9.43 1.05
N SER A 198 -4.42 10.68 1.25
CA SER A 198 -3.52 11.84 1.21
C SER A 198 -2.46 11.80 2.31
N ARG A 199 -2.86 11.44 3.54
CA ARG A 199 -1.95 11.26 4.68
C ARG A 199 -0.98 10.10 4.43
N SER A 200 -1.46 8.99 3.86
CA SER A 200 -0.58 7.86 3.53
C SER A 200 0.46 8.22 2.48
N LEU A 201 0.07 8.99 1.45
CA LEU A 201 1.02 9.53 0.48
C LEU A 201 2.04 10.47 1.16
N GLU A 202 1.61 11.32 2.08
CA GLU A 202 2.47 12.24 2.82
C GLU A 202 3.52 11.53 3.67
N VAL A 203 3.08 10.54 4.45
CA VAL A 203 3.93 9.67 5.29
C VAL A 203 4.88 8.89 4.41
N PHE A 204 4.38 8.25 3.36
CA PHE A 204 5.19 7.43 2.47
C PHE A 204 6.25 8.25 1.73
N CYS A 205 5.87 9.38 1.12
CA CYS A 205 6.83 10.30 0.52
C CYS A 205 7.85 10.80 1.55
N GLY A 206 7.42 11.01 2.81
CA GLY A 206 8.30 11.34 3.91
C GLY A 206 9.35 10.25 4.14
N ALA A 207 8.96 8.98 4.16
CA ALA A 207 9.87 7.85 4.36
C ALA A 207 10.85 7.64 3.19
N ILE A 208 10.39 7.75 1.94
CA ILE A 208 11.22 7.43 0.76
C ILE A 208 11.96 8.63 0.15
N MET A 209 11.53 9.87 0.41
CA MET A 209 12.13 11.08 -0.19
C MET A 209 12.88 11.95 0.81
N SER A 210 12.62 11.82 2.12
CA SER A 210 13.34 12.61 3.12
C SER A 210 14.70 11.97 3.39
N LYS A 211 15.73 12.42 2.67
CA LYS A 211 17.04 12.52 3.31
C LYS A 211 16.98 13.76 4.18
N ASN A 212 17.23 13.64 5.49
CA ASN A 212 17.31 14.80 6.38
C ASN A 212 18.26 15.81 5.75
N VAL A 213 17.73 17.00 5.41
CA VAL A 213 18.52 18.06 4.78
C VAL A 213 19.52 18.61 5.80
N TYR A 214 19.13 18.65 7.07
CA TYR A 214 19.97 19.05 8.19
C TYR A 214 20.05 17.94 9.24
N SER A 215 21.19 17.80 9.92
CA SER A 215 21.24 16.98 11.14
C SER A 215 20.51 17.70 12.29
N GLU A 216 20.05 16.95 13.29
CA GLU A 216 19.44 17.54 14.51
C GLU A 216 20.37 18.56 15.18
N GLU A 217 21.68 18.34 15.13
CA GLU A 217 22.68 19.28 15.65
C GLU A 217 22.66 20.63 14.90
N ILE A 218 22.48 20.60 13.58
CA ILE A 218 22.40 21.83 12.77
C ILE A 218 21.10 22.58 13.06
N LYS A 219 19.98 21.86 13.25
CA LYS A 219 18.70 22.49 13.63
C LYS A 219 18.80 23.21 14.96
N GLU A 220 19.39 22.58 15.97
CA GLU A 220 19.56 23.22 17.27
C GLU A 220 20.47 24.44 17.21
N LYS A 221 21.55 24.38 16.42
CA LYS A 221 22.38 25.57 16.14
C LYS A 221 21.58 26.71 15.50
N PHE A 222 20.68 26.41 14.54
CA PHE A 222 19.81 27.42 13.94
C PHE A 222 18.78 27.98 14.93
N LYS A 223 18.12 27.14 15.73
CA LYS A 223 17.17 27.59 16.76
C LYS A 223 17.85 28.54 17.75
N LEU A 224 19.00 28.14 18.28
CA LEU A 224 19.79 28.98 19.19
C LEU A 224 20.22 30.29 18.54
N SER A 225 20.63 30.26 17.27
CA SER A 225 20.97 31.49 16.53
C SER A 225 19.77 32.42 16.37
N ILE A 226 18.57 31.90 16.09
CA ILE A 226 17.36 32.73 15.97
C ILE A 226 16.98 33.31 17.33
N ILE A 227 16.95 32.49 18.38
CA ILE A 227 16.65 32.95 19.76
C ILE A 227 17.60 34.06 20.18
N ASN A 228 18.91 33.88 19.95
CA ASN A 228 19.91 34.88 20.30
C ASN A 228 19.70 36.18 19.54
N LYS A 229 19.45 36.12 18.22
CA LYS A 229 19.18 37.31 17.38
C LYS A 229 17.91 38.05 17.77
N ILE A 230 16.88 37.31 18.21
CA ILE A 230 15.66 37.88 18.77
C ILE A 230 15.97 38.60 20.09
N TYR A 231 16.71 37.95 20.99
CA TYR A 231 17.02 38.48 22.32
C TYR A 231 17.88 39.75 22.28
N ILE A 232 18.84 39.83 21.37
CA ILE A 232 19.69 41.02 21.18
C ILE A 232 19.00 42.15 20.39
N GLY A 233 17.73 41.98 19.99
CA GLY A 233 16.96 43.01 19.29
C GLY A 233 17.34 43.21 17.82
N GLU A 234 18.16 42.33 17.24
CA GLU A 234 18.62 42.44 15.84
C GLU A 234 17.48 42.27 14.83
N ILE A 235 16.49 41.42 15.13
CA ILE A 235 15.41 41.12 14.18
C ILE A 235 14.29 42.16 14.22
N PHE A 236 14.07 42.78 15.39
CA PHE A 236 12.90 43.66 15.62
C PHE A 236 13.27 45.11 16.01
N GLY A 237 14.53 45.52 15.78
CA GLY A 237 14.95 46.92 15.85
C GLY A 237 15.00 47.49 17.28
N ASN A 238 15.79 46.87 18.16
CA ASN A 238 16.09 47.34 19.54
C ASN A 238 14.90 47.47 20.51
N LYS A 239 13.67 47.14 20.13
CA LYS A 239 12.58 46.99 21.09
C LYS A 239 12.84 45.77 21.96
N THR A 240 13.36 45.99 23.16
CA THR A 240 13.54 44.93 24.15
C THR A 240 12.17 44.48 24.68
N ASN A 241 12.06 43.22 25.12
CA ASN A 241 10.82 42.63 25.64
C ASN A 241 10.19 43.42 26.82
N LYS A 242 10.95 44.35 27.41
CA LYS A 242 10.52 45.25 28.48
C LYS A 242 9.70 46.45 28.01
N GLU A 243 9.76 46.81 26.73
CA GLU A 243 9.09 47.99 26.15
C GLU A 243 7.84 47.63 25.33
N LEU A 244 7.55 46.34 25.17
CA LEU A 244 6.38 45.86 24.45
C LEU A 244 5.16 45.89 25.37
N SER A 245 4.03 46.40 24.84
CA SER A 245 2.74 46.24 25.50
C SER A 245 2.39 44.75 25.58
N ASP A 246 1.49 44.35 26.48
CA ASP A 246 1.14 42.94 26.62
C ASP A 246 0.52 42.35 25.34
N SER A 247 -0.22 43.14 24.53
CA SER A 247 -0.69 42.67 23.22
C SER A 247 0.42 42.50 22.19
N ASP A 248 1.49 43.29 22.28
CA ASP A 248 2.65 43.15 21.41
C ASP A 248 3.50 41.93 21.79
N LYS A 249 3.52 41.55 23.07
CA LYS A 249 4.19 40.33 23.55
C LYS A 249 3.51 39.06 23.03
N ASP A 250 2.18 38.97 23.11
CA ASP A 250 1.45 37.81 22.60
C ASP A 250 1.67 37.62 21.08
N SER A 251 1.65 38.73 20.32
CA SER A 251 1.95 38.74 18.89
C SER A 251 3.40 38.34 18.60
N PHE A 252 4.33 38.80 19.44
CA PHE A 252 5.75 38.45 19.33
C PHE A 252 6.00 36.98 19.61
N ASP A 253 5.45 36.43 20.69
CA ASP A 253 5.60 35.02 21.05
C ASP A 253 5.04 34.10 19.96
N ASP A 254 3.90 34.45 19.35
CA ASP A 254 3.34 33.74 18.18
C ASP A 254 4.30 33.77 16.96
N ILE A 255 4.97 34.90 16.69
CA ILE A 255 5.98 34.99 15.62
C ILE A 255 7.20 34.13 15.94
N VAL A 256 7.70 34.16 17.18
CA VAL A 256 8.84 33.35 17.61
C VAL A 256 8.50 31.86 17.51
N GLU A 257 7.32 31.46 17.99
CA GLU A 257 6.84 30.08 17.89
C GLU A 257 6.74 29.63 16.44
N LYS A 258 6.20 30.47 15.54
CA LYS A 258 6.15 30.20 14.10
C LYS A 258 7.55 30.02 13.49
N MET A 259 8.53 30.85 13.87
CA MET A 259 9.91 30.73 13.38
C MET A 259 10.59 29.46 13.89
N LEU A 260 10.46 29.14 15.18
CA LEU A 260 11.04 27.94 15.79
C LEU A 260 10.38 26.67 15.25
N SER A 261 9.06 26.69 15.04
CA SER A 261 8.32 25.64 14.37
C SER A 261 8.83 25.45 12.94
N ALA A 262 9.03 26.53 12.18
CA ALA A 262 9.58 26.47 10.83
C ALA A 262 10.99 25.85 10.77
N ILE A 263 11.85 26.07 11.77
CA ILE A 263 13.15 25.39 11.88
C ILE A 263 13.00 23.92 12.28
N THR A 264 12.14 23.63 13.26
CA THR A 264 11.90 22.26 13.73
C THR A 264 11.43 21.37 12.58
N TYR A 265 10.57 21.92 11.73
CA TYR A 265 10.03 21.25 10.56
C TYR A 265 10.78 21.57 9.26
N SER A 266 11.93 22.27 9.30
CA SER A 266 12.65 22.73 8.09
C SER A 266 13.13 21.58 7.20
N ASP A 267 13.33 20.40 7.79
CA ASP A 267 13.69 19.18 7.06
C ASP A 267 12.49 18.52 6.37
N SER A 268 11.28 18.79 6.86
CA SER A 268 10.09 18.20 6.29
C SER A 268 9.75 18.97 5.01
N ILE A 269 10.07 18.33 3.88
CA ILE A 269 9.62 18.79 2.57
C ILE A 269 8.09 18.94 2.64
N SER A 270 7.58 20.14 2.32
CA SER A 270 6.12 20.37 2.33
C SER A 270 5.40 19.34 1.48
N LEU A 271 4.16 18.96 1.85
CA LEU A 271 3.38 17.99 1.08
C LEU A 271 3.29 18.36 -0.40
N ARG A 272 3.11 19.66 -0.70
CA ARG A 272 3.10 20.18 -2.08
C ARG A 272 4.39 19.84 -2.83
N ARG A 273 5.55 20.03 -2.19
CA ARG A 273 6.86 19.72 -2.80
C ARG A 273 7.10 18.21 -2.88
N LYS A 274 6.67 17.42 -1.89
CA LYS A 274 6.68 15.95 -1.94
C LYS A 274 5.90 15.43 -3.16
N ILE A 275 4.68 15.92 -3.39
CA ILE A 275 3.84 15.53 -4.53
C ILE A 275 4.48 15.98 -5.86
N LYS A 276 5.05 17.18 -5.93
CA LYS A 276 5.77 17.63 -7.14
C LYS A 276 6.97 16.73 -7.46
N ASN A 277 7.75 16.37 -6.46
CA ASN A 277 8.88 15.44 -6.61
C ASN A 277 8.39 14.05 -7.04
N ALA A 278 7.30 13.55 -6.44
CA ALA A 278 6.67 12.30 -6.82
C ALA A 278 6.25 12.28 -8.30
N LEU A 279 5.56 13.32 -8.76
CA LEU A 279 5.13 13.43 -10.16
C LEU A 279 6.31 13.54 -11.12
N SER A 280 7.38 14.26 -10.76
CA SER A 280 8.62 14.28 -11.56
C SER A 280 9.21 12.88 -11.68
N LEU A 281 9.35 12.19 -10.56
CA LEU A 281 9.88 10.84 -10.53
C LEU A 281 9.06 9.86 -11.36
N ILE A 282 7.73 9.96 -11.31
CA ILE A 282 6.83 9.13 -12.11
C ILE A 282 6.99 9.47 -13.60
N LYS A 283 7.05 10.76 -13.95
CA LYS A 283 7.24 11.22 -15.32
C LYS A 283 8.55 10.74 -15.94
N GLU A 284 9.61 10.64 -15.13
CA GLU A 284 10.93 10.13 -15.56
C GLU A 284 10.94 8.61 -15.80
N GLN A 285 9.99 7.88 -15.21
CA GLN A 285 9.95 6.41 -15.21
C GLN A 285 8.87 5.82 -16.12
N LEU A 286 7.93 6.65 -16.57
CA LEU A 286 6.87 6.28 -17.49
C LEU A 286 7.11 6.92 -18.85
N ASP A 287 6.58 6.28 -19.89
CA ASP A 287 6.45 6.96 -21.18
C ASP A 287 5.50 8.16 -21.07
N ASN A 288 5.74 9.17 -21.91
CA ASN A 288 5.03 10.44 -21.85
C ASN A 288 3.52 10.29 -22.13
N GLU A 289 3.12 9.30 -22.92
CA GLU A 289 1.70 9.04 -23.22
C GLU A 289 0.99 8.51 -21.98
N LYS A 290 1.51 7.45 -21.34
CA LYS A 290 0.95 6.92 -20.10
C LYS A 290 0.98 7.91 -18.95
N PHE A 291 2.04 8.70 -18.82
CA PHE A 291 2.09 9.75 -17.81
C PHE A 291 0.94 10.76 -17.98
N LYS A 292 0.70 11.22 -19.22
CA LYS A 292 -0.40 12.14 -19.53
C LYS A 292 -1.77 11.52 -19.35
N GLU A 293 -1.91 10.23 -19.67
CA GLU A 293 -3.17 9.50 -19.47
C GLU A 293 -3.50 9.38 -17.97
N LEU A 294 -2.51 9.07 -17.13
CA LEU A 294 -2.68 8.99 -15.68
C LEU A 294 -2.88 10.36 -15.02
N PHE A 295 -2.15 11.38 -15.47
CA PHE A 295 -2.04 12.69 -14.81
C PHE A 295 -2.08 13.86 -15.81
N SER A 296 -3.18 13.99 -16.53
CA SER A 296 -3.38 15.07 -17.52
C SER A 296 -3.28 16.49 -16.90
N ASP A 297 -3.55 16.61 -15.60
CA ASP A 297 -3.49 17.84 -14.80
C ASP A 297 -2.28 17.91 -13.85
N ALA A 298 -1.20 17.17 -14.14
CA ALA A 298 -0.01 17.07 -13.26
C ALA A 298 0.57 18.41 -12.77
N LYS A 299 0.38 19.51 -13.54
CA LYS A 299 0.88 20.85 -13.16
C LYS A 299 0.13 21.45 -11.97
N SER A 300 -1.21 21.33 -11.95
CA SER A 300 -2.08 21.89 -10.90
C SER A 300 -2.44 20.88 -9.81
N LEU A 301 -2.30 19.59 -10.09
CA LEU A 301 -2.68 18.50 -9.18
C LEU A 301 -2.08 18.61 -7.76
N PRO A 302 -0.78 18.96 -7.55
CA PRO A 302 -0.23 19.14 -6.21
C PRO A 302 -0.95 20.20 -5.37
N ASP A 303 -1.39 21.28 -6.03
CA ASP A 303 -2.05 22.40 -5.38
C ASP A 303 -3.47 21.98 -4.97
N VAL A 304 -4.20 21.34 -5.88
CA VAL A 304 -5.55 20.79 -5.65
C VAL A 304 -5.56 19.79 -4.49
N ILE A 305 -4.61 18.85 -4.44
CA ILE A 305 -4.52 17.86 -3.36
C ILE A 305 -4.31 18.54 -2.01
N VAL A 306 -3.32 19.44 -1.92
CA VAL A 306 -2.94 20.09 -0.65
C VAL A 306 -4.04 21.01 -0.14
N ASP A 307 -4.64 21.81 -1.02
CA ASP A 307 -5.68 22.76 -0.62
C ASP A 307 -6.91 22.00 -0.09
N ASN A 308 -7.39 20.99 -0.81
CA ASN A 308 -8.51 20.15 -0.36
C ASN A 308 -8.19 19.41 0.95
N ARG A 309 -6.99 18.84 1.08
CA ARG A 309 -6.59 18.16 2.32
C ARG A 309 -6.63 19.12 3.51
N ASN A 310 -6.09 20.33 3.35
CA ASN A 310 -6.07 21.34 4.41
C ASN A 310 -7.49 21.77 4.81
N TYR A 311 -8.37 21.96 3.83
CA TYR A 311 -9.78 22.28 4.08
C TYR A 311 -10.49 21.22 4.92
N TYR A 312 -10.46 19.96 4.49
CA TYR A 312 -11.10 18.86 5.22
C TYR A 312 -10.40 18.51 6.56
N THR A 313 -9.19 19.02 6.81
CA THR A 313 -8.51 18.84 8.11
C THR A 313 -8.87 19.94 9.11
N HIS A 314 -8.88 21.20 8.67
CA HIS A 314 -8.86 22.35 9.59
C HIS A 314 -10.16 23.14 9.60
N TYR A 315 -10.96 23.10 8.53
CA TYR A 315 -12.16 23.94 8.35
C TYR A 315 -11.95 25.43 8.69
N ASP A 316 -10.71 25.93 8.54
CA ASP A 316 -10.36 27.30 8.91
C ASP A 316 -10.83 28.31 7.84
N GLU A 317 -11.01 29.58 8.23
CA GLU A 317 -11.50 30.62 7.33
C GLU A 317 -10.64 30.81 6.07
N ASN A 318 -9.33 30.61 6.15
CA ASN A 318 -8.42 30.80 5.02
C ASN A 318 -8.56 29.64 4.01
N SER A 319 -8.68 28.42 4.51
CA SER A 319 -8.98 27.22 3.72
C SER A 319 -10.36 27.34 3.07
N ILE A 320 -11.37 27.79 3.81
CA ILE A 320 -12.70 28.09 3.28
C ILE A 320 -12.64 29.16 2.18
N LYS A 321 -11.92 30.28 2.39
CA LYS A 321 -11.78 31.35 1.38
C LYS A 321 -11.11 30.86 0.10
N LYS A 322 -10.11 29.97 0.21
CA LYS A 322 -9.41 29.37 -0.95
C LYS A 322 -10.28 28.38 -1.71
N ILE A 323 -11.06 27.55 -1.00
CA ILE A 323 -11.85 26.48 -1.61
C ILE A 323 -13.24 26.95 -2.06
N LYS A 324 -13.83 27.99 -1.48
CA LYS A 324 -15.19 28.46 -1.82
C LYS A 324 -15.48 28.65 -3.32
N LYS A 325 -14.47 28.91 -4.15
CA LYS A 325 -14.63 29.02 -5.62
C LYS A 325 -14.39 27.71 -6.38
N ASN A 326 -13.72 26.74 -5.77
CA ASN A 326 -13.25 25.49 -6.34
C ASN A 326 -13.60 24.28 -5.46
N GLU A 327 -14.70 24.35 -4.69
CA GLU A 327 -15.12 23.25 -3.83
C GLU A 327 -15.47 22.05 -4.71
N LEU A 328 -14.82 20.93 -4.42
CA LEU A 328 -15.04 19.71 -5.17
C LEU A 328 -16.33 19.07 -4.69
N ASN A 329 -17.21 18.72 -5.62
CA ASN A 329 -18.30 17.82 -5.29
C ASN A 329 -17.77 16.41 -4.98
N ILE A 330 -18.62 15.54 -4.45
CA ILE A 330 -18.23 14.18 -4.05
C ILE A 330 -17.59 13.41 -5.22
N GLU A 331 -18.14 13.51 -6.43
CA GLU A 331 -17.59 12.82 -7.61
C GLU A 331 -16.18 13.32 -7.95
N GLN A 332 -15.95 14.62 -7.89
CA GLN A 332 -14.64 15.23 -8.12
C GLN A 332 -13.64 14.84 -7.02
N LEU A 333 -14.09 14.74 -5.76
CA LEU A 333 -13.24 14.29 -4.65
C LEU A 333 -12.88 12.80 -4.76
N VAL A 334 -13.81 11.96 -5.26
CA VAL A 334 -13.53 10.55 -5.61
C VAL A 334 -12.43 10.48 -6.67
N LEU A 335 -12.55 11.26 -7.76
CA LEU A 335 -11.56 11.29 -8.83
C LEU A 335 -10.20 11.80 -8.32
N LEU A 336 -10.19 12.85 -7.48
CA LEU A 336 -8.96 13.34 -6.85
C LEU A 336 -8.32 12.25 -5.98
N THR A 337 -9.10 11.58 -5.14
CA THR A 337 -8.63 10.49 -4.28
C THR A 337 -8.01 9.36 -5.09
N ARG A 338 -8.65 8.97 -6.21
CA ARG A 338 -8.10 7.97 -7.13
C ARG A 338 -6.75 8.42 -7.69
N LYS A 339 -6.61 9.69 -8.11
CA LYS A 339 -5.32 10.23 -8.57
C LYS A 339 -4.25 10.18 -7.47
N VAL A 340 -4.57 10.60 -6.24
CA VAL A 340 -3.65 10.51 -5.09
C VAL A 340 -3.22 9.06 -4.86
N LYS A 341 -4.18 8.12 -4.92
CA LYS A 341 -3.92 6.69 -4.77
C LYS A 341 -3.05 6.13 -5.89
N LYS A 342 -3.24 6.57 -7.14
CA LYS A 342 -2.39 6.19 -8.28
C LYS A 342 -0.94 6.65 -8.06
N ILE A 343 -0.72 7.91 -7.63
CA ILE A 343 0.61 8.42 -7.27
C ILE A 343 1.23 7.54 -6.18
N PHE A 344 0.47 7.30 -5.10
CA PHE A 344 0.92 6.51 -3.97
C PHE A 344 1.31 5.08 -4.39
N LEU A 345 0.45 4.37 -5.12
CA LEU A 345 0.71 3.01 -5.56
C LEU A 345 1.91 2.94 -6.51
N LEU A 346 2.07 3.87 -7.45
CA LEU A 346 3.24 3.90 -8.34
C LEU A 346 4.55 4.03 -7.55
N LEU A 347 4.59 4.92 -6.57
CA LEU A 347 5.76 5.06 -5.69
C LEU A 347 6.00 3.81 -4.86
N LEU A 348 4.92 3.23 -4.30
CA LEU A 348 4.99 2.03 -3.47
C LEU A 348 5.53 0.84 -4.26
N PHE A 349 4.99 0.59 -5.45
CA PHE A 349 5.46 -0.49 -6.31
C PHE A 349 6.91 -0.30 -6.73
N LYS A 350 7.30 0.94 -7.05
CA LYS A 350 8.71 1.26 -7.30
C LYS A 350 9.59 0.98 -6.09
N ASP A 351 9.15 1.32 -4.88
CA ASP A 351 9.89 0.99 -3.67
C ASP A 351 10.00 -0.52 -3.51
N LEU A 352 8.94 -1.30 -3.73
CA LEU A 352 8.99 -2.77 -3.79
C LEU A 352 9.86 -3.31 -4.93
N GLY A 353 10.36 -2.45 -5.82
CA GLY A 353 11.21 -2.77 -6.94
C GLY A 353 10.46 -3.14 -8.22
N ILE A 354 9.12 -3.16 -8.20
CA ILE A 354 8.33 -3.42 -9.39
C ILE A 354 8.38 -2.18 -10.30
N PRO A 355 8.82 -2.29 -11.57
CA PRO A 355 8.88 -1.15 -12.47
C PRO A 355 7.52 -0.47 -12.65
N MET A 356 7.49 0.87 -12.51
CA MET A 356 6.25 1.66 -12.65
C MET A 356 5.54 1.40 -13.98
N GLN A 357 6.31 1.15 -15.04
CA GLN A 357 5.80 0.86 -16.38
C GLN A 357 4.90 -0.39 -16.43
N GLN A 358 5.21 -1.41 -15.63
CA GLN A 358 4.41 -2.63 -15.55
C GLN A 358 3.05 -2.37 -14.88
N ILE A 359 3.03 -1.45 -13.91
CA ILE A 359 1.85 -1.16 -13.10
C ILE A 359 0.93 -0.12 -13.76
N ALA A 360 1.48 0.81 -14.53
CA ALA A 360 0.76 1.96 -15.09
C ALA A 360 -0.54 1.56 -15.81
N ASN A 361 -0.50 0.52 -16.65
CA ASN A 361 -1.66 0.03 -17.38
C ASN A 361 -2.79 -0.41 -16.46
N SER A 362 -2.47 -1.11 -15.37
CA SER A 362 -3.47 -1.56 -14.39
C SER A 362 -4.11 -0.40 -13.62
N LEU A 363 -3.38 0.72 -13.46
CA LEU A 363 -3.84 1.90 -12.72
C LEU A 363 -4.66 2.87 -13.58
N ILE A 364 -4.49 2.84 -14.90
CA ILE A 364 -5.36 3.57 -15.84
C ILE A 364 -6.81 3.13 -15.64
N HIS A 365 -7.06 1.82 -15.51
CA HIS A 365 -8.41 1.27 -15.34
C HIS A 365 -8.97 1.31 -13.91
N LEU A 366 -8.23 1.88 -12.95
CA LEU A 366 -8.67 2.02 -11.55
C LEU A 366 -9.86 3.00 -11.39
N ASP A 367 -10.31 3.63 -12.47
CA ASP A 367 -11.42 4.59 -12.48
C ASP A 367 -12.82 3.93 -12.54
N VAL A 368 -12.89 2.60 -12.72
CA VAL A 368 -14.15 1.87 -13.00
C VAL A 368 -14.64 1.00 -11.82
N SER A 369 -13.90 0.96 -10.70
CA SER A 369 -14.22 0.09 -9.54
C SER A 369 -14.80 0.82 -8.34
#